data_AF-A0A259BQV5-F1
#
_entry.id   AF-A0A259BQV5-F1
#
_cell.length_a   1.000
_cell.length_b   1.000
_cell.length_c   1.000
_cell.angle_alpha   90.00
_cell.angle_beta   90.00
_cell.angle_gamma   90.00
#
_symmetry.space_group_name_H-M   'P 1'
#
loop_
_entity.id
_entity.type
_entity.pdbx_description
1 polymer ?
#
loop_
_entity_poly.entity_id
_entity_poly.type
_entity_poly.pdbx_seq_one_letter_code
_entity_poly.pdbx_strand_id
1 'polypeptide(L)'
;MKADKPRTVPVHPDLIRQGPLDFAKARGEGPLFYDERRARVRSAKSHPAKTVAGRLSEWVRDIGVTDPNIQPNHGWRHLFMTLCRTHGVQEEARYFMVGHTARDMGQRYGDASPAFLYRELTKIPAFAVE
;
A
#
# COMPACT_ATOMS: atom_id res chain seq x y z
N MET A 1 8.57 -8.37 -12.27
CA MET A 1 8.30 -7.31 -13.27
C MET A 1 7.03 -6.59 -12.85
N LYS A 2 7.04 -5.27 -12.70
CA LYS A 2 5.83 -4.50 -12.31
C LYS A 2 4.96 -4.39 -13.57
N ALA A 3 3.81 -5.03 -13.58
CA ALA A 3 2.85 -4.86 -14.68
C ALA A 3 2.21 -3.47 -14.56
N ASP A 4 2.19 -2.72 -15.65
CA ASP A 4 1.65 -1.35 -15.72
C ASP A 4 0.12 -1.34 -15.84
N LYS A 5 -0.55 -2.15 -15.01
CA LYS A 5 -2.01 -2.29 -15.02
C LYS A 5 -2.60 -1.72 -13.74
N PRO A 6 -3.63 -0.86 -13.83
CA PRO A 6 -4.38 -0.44 -12.65
C PRO A 6 -5.03 -1.65 -12.00
N ARG A 7 -5.16 -1.62 -10.67
CA ARG A 7 -5.87 -2.64 -9.90
C ARG A 7 -6.66 -2.00 -8.79
N THR A 8 -7.85 -2.53 -8.55
CA THR A 8 -8.71 -2.11 -7.44
C THR A 8 -8.32 -2.92 -6.21
N VAL A 9 -7.94 -2.24 -5.12
CA VAL A 9 -7.62 -2.90 -3.84
C VAL A 9 -8.57 -2.39 -2.76
N PRO A 10 -9.03 -3.26 -1.85
CA PRO A 10 -9.84 -2.84 -0.72
C PRO A 10 -9.00 -2.04 0.29
N VAL A 11 -9.68 -1.23 1.09
CA VAL A 11 -9.11 -0.51 2.24
C VAL A 11 -9.70 -1.10 3.51
N HIS A 12 -8.86 -1.35 4.51
CA HIS A 12 -9.32 -1.95 5.77
C HIS A 12 -10.28 -0.99 6.49
N PRO A 13 -11.38 -1.47 7.11
CA PRO A 13 -12.33 -0.60 7.82
C PRO A 13 -11.68 0.28 8.88
N ASP A 14 -10.72 -0.25 9.65
CA ASP A 14 -10.00 0.56 10.66
C ASP A 14 -9.14 1.66 10.05
N LEU A 15 -8.56 1.43 8.86
CA LEU A 15 -7.86 2.49 8.16
C LEU A 15 -8.85 3.55 7.67
N ILE A 16 -10.04 3.16 7.18
CA ILE A 16 -11.10 4.11 6.82
C ILE A 16 -11.51 4.98 8.03
N ARG A 17 -11.64 4.38 9.21
CA ARG A 17 -11.98 5.09 10.46
C ARG A 17 -10.95 6.15 10.86
N GLN A 18 -9.69 6.00 10.45
CA GLN A 18 -8.63 6.99 10.70
C GLN A 18 -8.72 8.24 9.80
N GLY A 19 -9.72 8.34 8.92
CA GLY A 19 -9.98 9.52 8.09
C GLY A 19 -9.19 9.69 6.77
N PRO A 20 -8.55 8.68 6.15
CA PRO A 20 -7.83 8.88 4.88
C PRO A 20 -8.77 9.24 3.73
N LEU A 21 -10.05 8.85 3.79
CA LEU A 21 -11.04 9.24 2.78
C LEU A 21 -11.40 10.72 2.88
N ASP A 22 -11.50 11.25 4.10
CA ASP A 22 -11.78 12.68 4.30
C ASP A 22 -10.56 13.53 3.94
N PHE A 23 -9.36 13.05 4.26
CA PHE A 23 -8.11 13.60 3.71
C PHE A 23 -8.15 13.66 2.18
N ALA A 24 -8.46 12.54 1.51
CA ALA A 24 -8.47 12.49 0.05
C ALA A 24 -9.49 13.46 -0.57
N LYS A 25 -10.71 13.53 -0.02
CA LYS A 25 -11.74 14.49 -0.45
C LYS A 25 -11.29 15.93 -0.28
N ALA A 26 -10.65 16.27 0.84
CA ALA A 26 -10.18 17.62 1.13
C ALA A 26 -9.03 18.08 0.21
N ARG A 27 -8.29 17.14 -0.41
CA ARG A 27 -7.21 17.46 -1.35
C ARG A 27 -7.71 17.95 -2.72
N GLY A 28 -8.91 17.55 -3.14
CA GLY A 28 -9.44 17.87 -4.47
C GLY A 28 -8.71 17.14 -5.61
N GLU A 29 -8.71 17.73 -6.81
CA GLU A 29 -8.05 17.15 -7.98
C GLU A 29 -6.52 17.22 -7.90
N GLY A 30 -5.86 16.16 -8.38
CA GLY A 30 -4.40 16.05 -8.44
C GLY A 30 -3.82 15.07 -7.42
N PRO A 31 -2.50 15.15 -7.15
CA PRO A 31 -1.84 14.17 -6.28
C PRO A 31 -2.24 14.28 -4.80
N LEU A 32 -2.51 13.12 -4.20
CA LEU A 32 -2.93 13.05 -2.80
C LEU A 32 -1.85 13.53 -1.83
N PHE A 33 -0.61 13.09 -2.03
CA PHE A 33 0.44 13.20 -0.99
C PHE A 33 1.49 14.28 -1.27
N TYR A 34 1.42 14.99 -2.40
CA TYR A 34 2.33 16.08 -2.71
C TYR A 34 1.61 17.19 -3.47
N ASP A 35 2.23 18.37 -3.52
CA ASP A 35 1.74 19.51 -4.28
C ASP A 35 2.62 19.70 -5.51
N GLU A 36 2.05 19.52 -6.70
CA GLU A 36 2.74 19.72 -7.98
C GLU A 36 3.24 21.16 -8.15
N ARG A 37 2.50 22.14 -7.61
CA ARG A 37 2.84 23.56 -7.72
C ARG A 37 4.06 23.93 -6.89
N ARG A 38 4.39 23.14 -5.86
CA ARG A 38 5.56 23.34 -4.98
C ARG A 38 6.82 22.62 -5.49
N ALA A 39 6.73 21.89 -6.59
CA ALA A 39 7.84 21.16 -7.17
C ALA A 39 8.87 22.12 -7.80
N ARG A 40 9.91 22.50 -7.04
CA ARG A 40 10.98 23.41 -7.53
C ARG A 40 11.79 22.84 -8.70
N VAL A 41 11.90 21.50 -8.80
CA VAL A 41 12.63 20.81 -9.86
C VAL A 41 11.82 19.60 -10.33
N ARG A 42 11.42 19.60 -11.60
CA ARG A 42 10.75 18.47 -12.25
C ARG A 42 11.79 17.68 -13.03
N SER A 43 12.45 16.75 -12.36
CA SER A 43 13.29 15.75 -13.04
C SER A 43 12.89 14.35 -12.58
N ALA A 44 13.12 13.34 -13.41
CA ALA A 44 12.90 11.94 -13.03
C ALA A 44 13.68 11.56 -11.76
N LYS A 45 14.79 12.27 -11.45
CA LYS A 45 15.59 12.06 -10.23
C LYS A 45 14.99 12.76 -9.00
N SER A 46 14.31 13.90 -9.15
CA SER A 46 13.83 14.74 -8.03
C SER A 46 12.30 14.92 -8.00
N HIS A 47 11.54 13.94 -8.47
CA HIS A 47 10.08 14.02 -8.49
C HIS A 47 9.51 14.20 -7.06
N PRO A 48 8.54 15.10 -6.81
CA PRO A 48 8.01 15.36 -5.45
C PRO A 48 7.53 14.12 -4.70
N ALA A 49 6.95 13.15 -5.42
CA ALA A 49 6.57 11.86 -4.86
C ALA A 49 7.76 11.10 -4.23
N LYS A 50 8.97 11.19 -4.81
CA LYS A 50 10.19 10.60 -4.26
C LYS A 50 10.62 11.32 -2.99
N THR A 51 10.47 12.65 -2.93
CA THR A 51 10.76 13.44 -1.73
C THR A 51 9.85 13.04 -0.57
N VAL A 52 8.55 12.90 -0.81
CA VAL A 52 7.59 12.47 0.22
C VAL A 52 7.87 11.04 0.68
N ALA A 53 8.16 10.12 -0.24
CA ALA A 53 8.57 8.75 0.12
C ALA A 53 9.89 8.71 0.91
N GLY A 54 10.82 9.62 0.63
CA GLY A 54 12.07 9.80 1.37
C GLY A 54 11.82 10.25 2.81
N ARG A 55 11.03 11.31 3.01
CA ARG A 55 10.64 11.79 4.35
C ARG A 55 9.95 10.72 5.18
N LEU A 56 9.10 9.90 4.55
CA LEU A 56 8.45 8.78 5.22
C LEU A 56 9.47 7.73 5.67
N SER A 57 10.48 7.46 4.84
CA SER A 57 11.56 6.53 5.19
C SER A 57 12.43 7.08 6.32
N GLU A 58 12.75 8.37 6.31
CA GLU A 58 13.47 9.08 7.39
C GLU A 58 12.70 8.97 8.71
N TRP A 59 11.41 9.32 8.70
CA TRP A 59 10.56 9.20 9.89
C TRP A 59 10.51 7.77 10.46
N VAL A 60 10.44 6.74 9.60
CA VAL A 60 10.49 5.34 10.07
C VAL A 60 11.83 5.00 10.75
N ARG A 61 12.95 5.61 10.32
CA ARG A 61 14.23 5.47 11.02
C ARG A 61 14.19 6.14 12.40
N ASP A 62 13.63 7.35 12.46
CA ASP A 62 13.56 8.14 13.69
C ASP A 62 12.75 7.43 14.80
N ILE A 63 11.73 6.66 14.44
CA ILE A 63 10.93 5.87 15.40
C ILE A 63 11.57 4.51 15.78
N GLY A 64 12.80 4.22 15.35
CA GLY A 64 13.60 3.11 15.87
C GLY A 64 13.88 1.96 14.90
N VAL A 65 13.45 2.02 13.63
CA VAL A 65 13.80 1.00 12.63
C VAL A 65 15.15 1.32 12.00
N THR A 66 16.26 1.06 12.68
CA THR A 66 17.59 1.55 12.29
C THR A 66 18.44 0.62 11.41
N ASP A 67 18.02 -0.63 11.18
CA ASP A 67 18.78 -1.58 10.35
C ASP A 67 18.94 -1.06 8.90
N PRO A 68 20.18 -0.79 8.43
CA PRO A 68 20.42 -0.22 7.10
C PRO A 68 20.02 -1.15 5.96
N ASN A 69 19.88 -2.46 6.20
CA ASN A 69 19.49 -3.45 5.19
C ASN A 69 17.98 -3.49 4.93
N ILE A 70 17.18 -2.88 5.81
CA ILE A 70 15.73 -2.81 5.65
C ILE A 70 15.39 -1.61 4.79
N GLN A 71 14.59 -1.79 3.74
CA GLN A 71 13.95 -0.68 3.03
C GLN A 71 12.59 -0.42 3.69
N PRO A 72 12.38 0.69 4.43
CA PRO A 72 11.18 0.90 5.25
C PRO A 72 9.87 0.70 4.48
N ASN A 73 9.75 1.34 3.31
CA ASN A 73 8.56 1.23 2.46
C ASN A 73 8.32 -0.19 1.94
N HIS A 74 9.38 -0.98 1.72
CA HIS A 74 9.25 -2.40 1.35
C HIS A 74 8.93 -3.28 2.56
N GLY A 75 9.40 -2.90 3.75
CA GLY A 75 9.15 -3.59 5.01
C GLY A 75 7.66 -3.74 5.31
N TRP A 76 6.86 -2.68 5.11
CA TRP A 76 5.40 -2.76 5.30
C TRP A 76 4.72 -3.75 4.35
N ARG A 77 5.19 -3.87 3.10
CA ARG A 77 4.68 -4.87 2.16
C ARG A 77 5.01 -6.30 2.63
N HIS A 78 6.21 -6.50 3.19
CA HIS A 78 6.57 -7.80 3.80
C HIS A 78 5.72 -8.11 5.02
N LEU A 79 5.50 -7.13 5.90
CA LEU A 79 4.61 -7.25 7.06
C LEU A 79 3.20 -7.63 6.61
N PHE A 80 2.63 -6.93 5.63
CA PHE A 80 1.31 -7.24 5.08
C PHE A 80 1.23 -8.69 4.58
N MET A 81 2.22 -9.17 3.83
CA MET A 81 2.26 -10.56 3.37
C MET A 81 2.37 -11.57 4.52
N THR A 82 3.09 -11.22 5.58
CA THR A 82 3.19 -12.05 6.79
C THR A 82 1.84 -12.11 7.52
N LEU A 83 1.18 -10.97 7.74
CA LEU A 83 -0.15 -10.92 8.35
C LEU A 83 -1.20 -11.70 7.52
N CYS A 84 -1.15 -11.58 6.19
CA CYS A 84 -1.98 -12.38 5.30
C CYS A 84 -1.80 -13.89 5.55
N ARG A 85 -0.56 -14.37 5.71
CA ARG A 85 -0.28 -15.77 6.04
C ARG A 85 -0.80 -16.13 7.43
N THR A 86 -0.53 -15.30 8.43
CA THR A 86 -0.92 -15.53 9.82
C THR A 86 -2.43 -15.65 9.98
N HIS A 87 -3.20 -14.82 9.27
CA HIS A 87 -4.66 -14.73 9.43
C HIS A 87 -5.45 -15.48 8.34
N GLY A 88 -4.81 -16.40 7.61
CA GLY A 88 -5.51 -17.24 6.64
C GLY A 88 -6.15 -16.48 5.48
N VAL A 89 -5.51 -15.39 5.04
CA VAL A 89 -5.87 -14.68 3.81
C VAL A 89 -5.48 -15.54 2.62
N GLN A 90 -6.44 -15.79 1.73
CA GLN A 90 -6.23 -16.66 0.57
C GLN A 90 -5.06 -16.16 -0.30
N GLU A 91 -4.30 -17.11 -0.86
CA GLU A 91 -3.10 -16.79 -1.64
C GLU A 91 -3.40 -15.88 -2.84
N GLU A 92 -4.51 -16.15 -3.53
CA GLU A 92 -4.96 -15.36 -4.66
C GLU A 92 -5.22 -13.90 -4.25
N ALA A 93 -5.98 -13.67 -3.16
CA ALA A 93 -6.29 -12.34 -2.67
C ALA A 93 -5.02 -11.57 -2.27
N ARG A 94 -4.10 -12.19 -1.51
CA ARG A 94 -2.84 -11.51 -1.12
C ARG A 94 -1.99 -11.15 -2.33
N TYR A 95 -1.87 -12.03 -3.33
CA TYR A 95 -1.09 -11.75 -4.53
C TYR A 95 -1.72 -10.67 -5.40
N PHE A 96 -3.04 -10.69 -5.54
CA PHE A 96 -3.77 -9.65 -6.23
C PHE A 96 -3.57 -8.28 -5.56
N MET A 97 -3.78 -8.18 -4.24
CA MET A 97 -3.63 -6.92 -3.49
C MET A 97 -2.22 -6.33 -3.63
N VAL A 98 -1.19 -7.17 -3.53
CA VAL A 98 0.19 -6.71 -3.68
C VAL A 98 0.62 -6.56 -5.16
N GLY A 99 -0.15 -7.08 -6.13
CA GLY A 99 0.20 -7.03 -7.55
C GLY A 99 1.32 -7.98 -7.94
N HIS A 100 1.37 -9.17 -7.34
CA HIS A 100 2.19 -10.27 -7.84
C HIS A 100 1.47 -11.00 -8.98
N THR A 101 2.24 -11.53 -9.92
CA THR A 101 1.70 -12.35 -11.01
C THR A 101 1.10 -13.63 -10.45
N ALA A 102 -0.08 -14.02 -10.95
CA ALA A 102 -0.69 -15.33 -10.71
C ALA A 102 0.31 -16.45 -10.99
N ARG A 103 0.40 -17.42 -10.07
CA ARG A 103 1.39 -18.51 -10.14
C ARG A 103 0.90 -19.69 -10.98
N ASP A 104 -0.40 -19.87 -11.11
CA ASP A 104 -1.01 -20.96 -11.87
C ASP A 104 -2.10 -20.47 -12.83
N MET A 105 -2.60 -21.37 -13.69
CA MET A 105 -3.67 -21.08 -14.65
C MET A 105 -5.02 -20.85 -13.97
N GLY A 106 -5.29 -21.48 -12.82
CA GLY A 106 -6.54 -21.33 -12.09
C GLY A 106 -6.72 -19.90 -11.57
N GLN A 107 -5.65 -19.31 -11.03
CA GLN A 107 -5.56 -17.91 -10.59
C GLN A 107 -5.63 -16.89 -11.75
N ARG A 108 -5.57 -17.35 -13.01
CA ARG A 108 -5.79 -16.50 -14.19
C ARG A 108 -7.23 -16.51 -14.67
N TYR A 109 -8.06 -17.44 -14.17
CA TYR A 109 -9.48 -17.53 -14.51
C TYR A 109 -10.32 -16.81 -13.46
N GLY A 110 -11.03 -15.77 -13.90
CA GLY A 110 -11.77 -14.87 -13.02
C GLY A 110 -10.94 -13.65 -12.61
N ASP A 111 -11.63 -12.64 -12.08
CA ASP A 111 -11.01 -11.46 -11.47
C ASP A 111 -11.26 -11.49 -9.96
N ALA A 112 -10.34 -10.91 -9.19
CA ALA A 112 -10.50 -10.82 -7.75
C ALA A 112 -11.47 -9.68 -7.44
N SER A 113 -12.76 -10.02 -7.29
CA SER A 113 -13.78 -9.01 -7.06
C SER A 113 -13.48 -8.17 -5.80
N PRO A 114 -13.84 -6.86 -5.78
CA PRO A 114 -13.63 -6.03 -4.61
C PRO A 114 -14.24 -6.61 -3.32
N ALA A 115 -15.39 -7.29 -3.42
CA ALA A 115 -16.05 -7.95 -2.30
C ALA A 115 -15.23 -9.14 -1.76
N PHE A 116 -14.66 -9.95 -2.65
CA PHE A 116 -13.76 -11.05 -2.28
C PHE A 116 -12.53 -10.51 -1.56
N LEU A 117 -11.86 -9.51 -2.16
CA LEU A 117 -10.66 -8.92 -1.57
C LEU A 117 -10.96 -8.28 -0.22
N TYR A 118 -12.08 -7.56 -0.09
CA TYR A 118 -12.51 -6.94 1.16
C TYR A 118 -12.71 -7.98 2.27
N ARG A 119 -13.48 -9.04 2.00
CA ARG A 119 -13.68 -10.15 2.94
C ARG A 119 -12.36 -10.73 3.43
N GLU A 120 -11.43 -10.96 2.50
CA GLU A 120 -10.11 -11.51 2.81
C GLU A 120 -9.26 -10.52 3.61
N LEU A 121 -9.27 -9.24 3.26
CA LEU A 121 -8.54 -8.19 3.97
C LEU A 121 -9.00 -8.06 5.43
N THR A 122 -10.31 -8.16 5.69
CA THR A 122 -10.89 -8.04 7.05
C THR A 122 -10.54 -9.18 8.01
N LYS A 123 -9.84 -10.22 7.55
CA LYS A 123 -9.30 -11.27 8.44
C LYS A 123 -8.11 -10.77 9.25
N ILE A 124 -7.39 -9.76 8.76
CA ILE A 124 -6.25 -9.17 9.45
C ILE A 124 -6.79 -8.26 10.57
N PRO A 125 -6.38 -8.44 11.83
CA PRO A 125 -6.85 -7.59 12.92
C PRO A 125 -6.31 -6.17 12.76
N ALA A 126 -7.05 -5.21 13.32
CA ALA A 126 -6.60 -3.84 13.43
C ALA A 126 -5.30 -3.75 14.25
N PHE A 127 -4.42 -2.83 13.90
CA PHE A 127 -3.37 -2.40 14.81
C PHE A 127 -4.00 -1.60 15.95
N ALA A 128 -3.55 -1.85 17.18
CA ALA A 128 -3.83 -0.93 18.28
C ALA A 128 -3.10 0.39 17.97
N VAL A 129 -3.85 1.49 18.00
CA VAL A 129 -3.34 2.84 17.80
C VAL A 129 -3.71 3.61 19.05
N GLU A 130 -2.70 4.15 19.74
CA GLU A 130 -2.87 5.05 20.90
C GLU A 130 -3.04 6.50 20.44
#